data_AF-A0A3M1DVN5-F1
#
_entry.id   AF-A0A3M1DVN5-F1
#
_cell.length_a   1.000
_cell.length_b   1.000
_cell.length_c   1.000
_cell.angle_alpha   90.00
_cell.angle_beta   90.00
_cell.angle_gamma   90.00
#
_symmetry.space_group_name_H-M   'P 1'
#
loop_
_entity.id
_entity.type
_entity.pdbx_description
1 polymer ?
#
loop_
_entity_poly.entity_id
_entity_poly.type
_entity_poly.pdbx_seq_one_letter_code
_entity_poly.pdbx_strand_id
1 'polypeptide(L)'
;MAEARPLWTDRPIQSRSEDRLNFADYADILAELILTAETPLTLGIFGPWGCGKTSLMRLIAERLVGQRTPAHRRAQTVWFNAWQYERDEAALWRSFLLHVLDGLRGSDLSEQDARQIKDWRMRLYTDVERTEAGSLQVDWQAV
;
A
#
# COMPACT_ATOMS: atom_id res chain seq x y z
N MET A 1 24.43 12.92 -35.22
CA MET A 1 23.41 11.95 -34.79
C MET A 1 22.38 12.72 -33.98
N ALA A 2 21.12 12.79 -34.43
CA ALA A 2 20.08 13.49 -33.71
C ALA A 2 19.68 12.66 -32.49
N GLU A 3 19.99 13.13 -31.28
CA GLU A 3 19.44 12.55 -30.06
C GLU A 3 17.92 12.70 -30.08
N ALA A 4 17.21 11.57 -30.04
CA ALA A 4 15.76 11.57 -29.92
C ALA A 4 15.40 12.25 -28.59
N ARG A 5 14.76 13.44 -28.68
CA ARG A 5 14.21 14.11 -27.49
C ARG A 5 13.20 13.15 -26.85
N PRO A 6 13.35 12.82 -25.55
CA PRO A 6 12.37 11.97 -24.89
C PRO A 6 11.02 12.66 -24.94
N LEU A 7 10.02 11.97 -25.47
CA LEU A 7 8.63 12.41 -25.44
C LEU A 7 8.24 12.63 -23.99
N TRP A 8 7.66 13.79 -23.68
CA TRP A 8 7.24 14.10 -22.32
C TRP A 8 6.06 13.19 -21.98
N THR A 9 6.26 12.24 -21.07
CA THR A 9 5.22 11.33 -20.62
C THR A 9 4.62 11.83 -19.31
N ASP A 10 3.30 11.81 -19.17
CA ASP A 10 2.59 12.07 -17.92
C ASP A 10 2.67 10.87 -16.95
N ARG A 11 3.87 10.30 -16.81
CA ARG A 11 4.14 9.19 -15.91
C ARG A 11 4.75 9.77 -14.64
N PRO A 12 4.28 9.34 -13.46
CA PRO A 12 4.96 9.71 -12.24
C PRO A 12 6.38 9.16 -12.26
N ILE A 13 7.32 9.93 -11.71
CA ILE A 13 8.72 9.51 -11.57
C ILE A 13 8.82 8.31 -10.63
N GLN A 14 9.91 7.54 -10.72
CA GLN A 14 10.11 6.35 -9.88
C GLN A 14 11.18 6.55 -8.81
N SER A 15 12.14 7.45 -9.03
CA SER A 15 13.26 7.68 -8.12
C SER A 15 13.68 9.15 -8.04
N ARG A 16 14.46 9.48 -7.01
CA ARG A 16 15.12 10.80 -6.85
C ARG A 16 15.94 11.21 -8.08
N SER A 17 16.51 10.26 -8.82
CA SER A 17 17.32 10.55 -10.01
C SER A 17 16.54 11.19 -11.17
N GLU A 18 15.21 11.02 -11.16
CA GLU A 18 14.30 11.59 -12.16
C GLU A 18 13.67 12.91 -11.68
N ASP A 19 13.93 13.32 -10.43
CA ASP A 19 13.33 14.50 -9.83
C ASP A 19 13.98 15.79 -10.33
N ARG A 20 13.26 16.50 -11.20
CA ARG A 20 13.68 17.78 -11.79
C ARG A 20 13.07 18.99 -11.10
N LEU A 21 12.14 18.79 -10.17
CA LEU A 21 11.38 19.84 -9.51
C LEU A 21 11.65 19.91 -7.99
N ASN A 22 12.67 19.18 -7.52
CA ASN A 22 13.08 19.12 -6.12
C ASN A 22 11.94 18.66 -5.17
N PHE A 23 11.12 17.71 -5.64
CA PHE A 23 10.13 17.05 -4.79
C PHE A 23 10.79 16.19 -3.70
N ALA A 24 12.03 15.78 -3.90
CA ALA A 24 12.81 14.99 -2.94
C ALA A 24 12.99 15.71 -1.59
N ASP A 25 13.10 17.04 -1.59
CA ASP A 25 13.25 17.81 -0.35
C ASP A 25 11.98 17.72 0.52
N TYR A 26 10.81 17.76 -0.12
CA TYR A 26 9.53 17.51 0.56
C TYR A 26 9.42 16.06 1.02
N ALA A 27 9.86 15.11 0.19
CA ALA A 27 9.82 13.69 0.51
C ALA A 27 10.71 13.37 1.72
N ASP A 28 11.88 13.99 1.84
CA ASP A 28 12.81 13.83 2.96
C ASP A 28 12.15 14.26 4.28
N ILE A 29 11.53 15.45 4.32
CA ILE A 29 10.84 15.97 5.51
C ILE A 29 9.64 15.07 5.89
N LEU A 30 8.82 14.68 4.91
CA LEU A 30 7.65 13.84 5.16
C LEU A 30 8.03 12.44 5.62
N ALA A 31 9.10 11.86 5.07
CA ALA A 31 9.59 10.56 5.50
C ALA A 31 10.13 10.61 6.93
N GLU A 32 10.85 11.66 7.32
CA GLU A 32 11.30 11.86 8.69
C GLU A 32 10.10 11.94 9.65
N LEU A 33 9.10 12.77 9.33
CA LEU A 33 7.87 12.87 10.10
C LEU A 33 7.19 11.50 10.28
N ILE A 34 7.06 10.71 9.22
CA ILE A 34 6.45 9.37 9.26
C ILE A 34 7.24 8.42 10.18
N LEU A 35 8.56 8.54 10.23
CA LEU A 35 9.42 7.67 11.03
C LEU A 35 9.45 8.03 12.51
N THR A 36 9.17 9.30 12.86
CA THR A 36 9.30 9.80 14.24
C THR A 36 7.97 10.15 14.91
N ALA A 37 6.88 10.29 14.16
CA ALA A 37 5.57 10.62 14.72
C ALA A 37 4.98 9.47 15.55
N GLU A 38 4.19 9.83 16.56
CA GLU A 38 3.39 8.86 17.31
C GLU A 38 2.23 8.35 16.46
N THR A 39 1.97 7.04 16.54
CA THR A 39 0.85 6.39 15.83
C THR A 39 -0.44 6.42 16.67
N PRO A 40 -1.63 6.49 16.04
CA PRO A 40 -1.89 6.42 14.60
C PRO A 40 -1.67 7.76 13.87
N LEU A 41 -1.00 7.71 12.71
CA LEU A 41 -0.77 8.85 11.83
C LEU A 41 -1.46 8.63 10.49
N THR A 42 -2.18 9.66 10.01
CA THR A 42 -2.75 9.71 8.66
C THR A 42 -2.23 10.93 7.93
N LEU A 43 -1.56 10.74 6.79
CA LEU A 43 -1.06 11.80 5.91
C LEU A 43 -1.87 11.83 4.61
N GLY A 44 -2.48 12.97 4.30
CA GLY A 44 -3.19 13.20 3.03
C GLY A 44 -2.38 14.11 2.09
N ILE A 45 -2.26 13.73 0.81
CA ILE A 45 -1.62 14.53 -0.24
C ILE A 45 -2.70 15.04 -1.20
N PHE A 46 -2.90 16.36 -1.23
CA PHE A 46 -3.94 17.00 -2.03
C PHE A 46 -3.33 17.90 -3.11
N GLY A 47 -4.05 18.07 -4.23
CA GLY A 47 -3.64 18.95 -5.32
C GLY A 47 -4.27 18.59 -6.67
N PRO A 48 -4.18 19.47 -7.68
CA PRO A 48 -4.75 19.26 -9.01
C PRO A 48 -4.22 18.02 -9.73
N TRP A 49 -4.95 17.54 -10.73
CA TRP A 49 -4.46 16.47 -11.61
C TRP A 49 -3.17 16.92 -12.35
N GLY A 50 -2.21 16.01 -12.52
CA GLY A 50 -0.90 16.34 -13.11
C GLY A 50 0.10 17.07 -12.21
N CYS A 51 -0.24 17.46 -10.97
CA CYS A 51 0.68 18.21 -10.10
C CYS A 51 1.79 17.37 -9.43
N GLY A 52 1.91 16.07 -9.79
CA GLY A 52 2.98 15.21 -9.27
C GLY A 52 2.72 14.54 -7.91
N LYS A 53 1.47 14.43 -7.43
CA LYS A 53 1.15 13.75 -6.15
C LYS A 53 1.71 12.33 -6.07
N THR A 54 1.48 11.53 -7.12
CA THR A 54 1.98 10.15 -7.18
C THR A 54 3.50 10.10 -7.26
N SER A 55 4.13 11.07 -7.94
CA SER A 55 5.59 11.25 -7.94
C SER A 55 6.12 11.49 -6.52
N LEU A 56 5.51 12.42 -5.78
CA LEU A 56 5.86 12.70 -4.39
C LEU A 56 5.68 11.47 -3.49
N MET A 57 4.55 10.76 -3.61
CA MET A 57 4.31 9.51 -2.86
C MET A 57 5.40 8.46 -3.12
N ARG A 58 5.90 8.35 -4.35
CA ARG A 58 6.98 7.42 -4.69
C ARG A 58 8.32 7.82 -4.11
N LEU A 59 8.65 9.10 -4.13
CA LEU A 59 9.87 9.60 -3.48
C LEU A 59 9.81 9.40 -1.96
N ILE A 60 8.66 9.62 -1.33
CA ILE A 60 8.45 9.30 0.09
C ILE A 60 8.66 7.80 0.33
N ALA A 61 8.06 6.95 -0.51
CA ALA A 61 8.20 5.52 -0.38
C ALA A 61 9.66 5.06 -0.55
N GLU A 62 10.37 5.55 -1.57
CA GLU A 62 11.79 5.32 -1.79
C GLU A 62 12.62 5.70 -0.56
N ARG A 63 12.30 6.84 0.08
CA ARG A 63 13.00 7.31 1.27
C ARG A 63 12.74 6.47 2.51
N LEU A 64 11.54 5.89 2.63
CA LEU A 64 11.10 5.07 3.76
C LEU A 64 11.59 3.62 3.68
N VAL A 65 11.56 3.01 2.49
CA VAL A 65 11.89 1.58 2.34
C VAL A 65 13.29 1.31 2.86
N GLY A 66 13.37 0.45 3.87
CA GLY A 66 14.65 0.06 4.45
C GLY A 66 15.17 0.92 5.57
N GLN A 67 14.51 2.03 5.89
CA GLN A 67 14.82 2.78 7.10
C GLN A 67 14.44 1.97 8.34
N ARG A 68 15.21 2.14 9.42
CA ARG A 68 14.95 1.51 10.71
C ARG A 68 15.17 2.55 11.79
N THR A 69 14.24 2.65 12.74
CA THR A 69 14.41 3.47 13.93
C THR A 69 14.68 2.58 15.15
N PRO A 70 15.22 3.10 16.25
CA PRO A 70 15.37 2.31 17.48
C PRO A 70 14.03 1.76 18.00
N ALA A 71 12.93 2.50 17.77
CA ALA A 71 11.59 2.16 18.22
C ALA A 71 10.86 1.16 17.29
N HIS A 72 11.25 1.06 16.01
CA HIS A 72 10.50 0.31 15.00
C HIS A 72 11.38 -0.63 14.16
N ARG A 73 10.75 -1.68 13.62
CA ARG A 73 11.38 -2.55 12.62
C ARG A 73 11.64 -1.77 11.32
N ARG A 74 12.30 -2.42 10.37
CA ARG A 74 12.53 -1.88 9.02
C ARG A 74 11.20 -1.45 8.40
N ALA A 75 11.11 -0.19 7.99
CA ALA A 75 9.93 0.37 7.36
C ALA A 75 9.67 -0.30 5.99
N GLN A 76 8.40 -0.59 5.76
CA GLN A 76 7.88 -1.21 4.53
C GLN A 76 6.76 -0.32 3.98
N THR A 77 6.69 -0.23 2.65
CA THR A 77 5.68 0.59 1.97
C THR A 77 4.80 -0.31 1.14
N VAL A 78 3.48 -0.15 1.28
CA VAL A 78 2.49 -0.94 0.55
C VAL A 78 1.67 -0.01 -0.33
N TRP A 79 1.53 -0.37 -1.59
CA TRP A 79 0.72 0.36 -2.56
C TRP A 79 -0.64 -0.30 -2.68
N PHE A 80 -1.69 0.50 -2.57
CA PHE A 80 -3.07 0.05 -2.70
C PHE A 80 -3.89 1.05 -3.51
N ASN A 81 -4.62 0.58 -4.52
CA ASN A 81 -5.50 1.41 -5.33
C ASN A 81 -6.97 1.13 -5.00
N ALA A 82 -7.55 1.94 -4.11
CA ALA A 82 -8.92 1.78 -3.65
C ALA A 82 -9.97 1.88 -4.76
N TRP A 83 -9.69 2.66 -5.82
CA TRP A 83 -10.64 2.84 -6.94
C TRP A 83 -10.99 1.55 -7.66
N GLN A 84 -10.12 0.54 -7.63
CA GLN A 84 -10.38 -0.75 -8.28
C GLN A 84 -11.50 -1.55 -7.59
N TYR A 85 -11.87 -1.17 -6.36
CA TYR A 85 -12.81 -1.90 -5.51
C TYR A 85 -14.04 -1.08 -5.12
N GLU A 86 -14.29 0.04 -5.82
CA GLU A 86 -15.39 0.97 -5.48
C GLU A 86 -16.78 0.31 -5.46
N ARG A 87 -16.95 -0.80 -6.19
CA ARG A 87 -18.24 -1.52 -6.32
C ARG A 87 -18.48 -2.59 -5.26
N ASP A 88 -17.46 -2.95 -4.48
CA ASP A 88 -17.53 -4.03 -3.50
C ASP A 88 -16.68 -3.69 -2.27
N GLU A 89 -17.36 -3.22 -1.23
CA GLU A 89 -16.72 -2.80 0.02
C GLU A 89 -16.06 -3.98 0.76
N ALA A 90 -16.65 -5.18 0.69
CA ALA A 90 -16.05 -6.37 1.29
C ALA A 90 -14.76 -6.74 0.56
N ALA A 91 -14.73 -6.64 -0.77
CA ALA A 91 -13.52 -6.83 -1.57
C ALA A 91 -12.47 -5.73 -1.30
N LEU A 92 -12.88 -4.47 -1.07
CA LEU A 92 -11.99 -3.36 -0.75
C LEU A 92 -11.16 -3.66 0.51
N TRP A 93 -11.83 -3.91 1.64
CA TRP A 93 -11.14 -4.12 2.92
C TRP A 93 -10.29 -5.37 2.91
N ARG A 94 -10.79 -6.44 2.29
CA ARG A 94 -10.04 -7.69 2.13
C ARG A 94 -8.77 -7.48 1.31
N SER A 95 -8.89 -6.87 0.13
CA SER A 95 -7.75 -6.63 -0.74
C SER A 95 -6.73 -5.72 -0.07
N PHE A 96 -7.19 -4.69 0.64
CA PHE A 96 -6.32 -3.82 1.41
C PHE A 96 -5.51 -4.60 2.45
N LEU A 97 -6.17 -5.43 3.28
CA LEU A 97 -5.50 -6.25 4.28
C LEU A 97 -4.53 -7.26 3.64
N LEU A 98 -4.91 -7.89 2.53
CA LEU A 98 -4.03 -8.80 1.80
C LEU A 98 -2.76 -8.10 1.28
N HIS A 99 -2.89 -6.89 0.72
CA HIS A 99 -1.74 -6.09 0.30
C HIS A 99 -0.82 -5.73 1.48
N VAL A 100 -1.41 -5.36 2.63
CA VAL A 100 -0.64 -5.07 3.85
C VAL A 100 0.13 -6.32 4.30
N LEU A 101 -0.54 -7.48 4.39
CA LEU A 101 0.09 -8.74 4.79
C LEU A 101 1.19 -9.18 3.83
N ASP A 102 0.99 -8.99 2.52
CA ASP A 102 2.02 -9.31 1.52
C ASP A 102 3.23 -8.38 1.64
N GLY A 103 3.02 -7.09 1.92
CA GLY A 103 4.10 -6.14 2.19
C GLY A 103 4.95 -6.48 3.42
N LEU A 104 4.38 -7.17 4.41
CA LEU A 104 5.11 -7.57 5.62
C LEU A 104 6.05 -8.77 5.38
N ARG A 105 5.87 -9.56 4.31
CA ARG A 105 6.62 -10.80 4.06
C ARG A 105 8.12 -10.61 3.81
N GLY A 106 8.55 -9.42 3.37
CA GLY A 106 9.95 -9.11 3.09
C GLY A 106 10.76 -8.65 4.30
N SER A 107 10.22 -8.76 5.52
CA SER A 107 10.86 -8.28 6.75
C SER A 107 11.49 -9.42 7.56
N ASP A 108 12.45 -9.08 8.43
CA ASP A 108 13.01 -9.98 9.46
C ASP A 108 11.92 -10.35 10.48
N LEU A 109 10.96 -11.18 10.05
CA LEU A 109 9.85 -11.66 10.87
C LEU A 109 10.34 -12.77 11.78
N SER A 110 9.87 -12.76 13.03
CA SER A 110 10.00 -13.94 13.89
C SER A 110 9.17 -15.09 13.29
N GLU A 111 9.52 -16.35 13.61
CA GLU A 111 8.71 -17.50 13.20
C GLU A 111 7.25 -17.39 13.65
N GLN A 112 7.03 -16.81 14.83
CA GLN A 112 5.70 -16.57 15.38
C GLN A 112 4.92 -15.59 14.51
N ASP A 113 5.51 -14.45 14.17
CA ASP A 113 4.87 -13.44 13.30
C ASP A 113 4.55 -14.02 11.92
N ALA A 114 5.46 -14.83 11.36
CA ALA A 114 5.27 -15.48 10.07
C ALA A 114 4.10 -16.47 10.08
N ARG A 115 3.96 -17.28 11.15
CA ARG A 115 2.81 -18.17 11.34
C ARG A 115 1.51 -17.40 11.49
N GLN A 116 1.53 -16.30 12.25
CA GLN A 116 0.36 -15.46 12.47
C GLN A 116 -0.12 -14.77 11.19
N ILE A 117 0.79 -14.21 10.38
CA ILE A 117 0.47 -13.65 9.06
C ILE A 117 -0.13 -14.71 8.14
N LYS A 118 0.40 -15.94 8.15
CA LYS A 118 -0.14 -17.05 7.36
C LYS A 118 -1.57 -17.40 7.79
N ASP A 119 -1.84 -17.47 9.09
CA ASP A 119 -3.16 -17.75 9.64
C ASP A 119 -4.17 -16.66 9.29
N TRP A 120 -3.83 -15.39 9.51
CA TRP A 120 -4.70 -14.26 9.13
C TRP A 120 -5.04 -14.27 7.63
N ARG A 121 -4.07 -14.59 6.78
CA ARG A 121 -4.30 -14.70 5.34
C ARG A 121 -5.28 -15.82 5.01
N MET A 122 -5.16 -16.98 5.65
CA MET A 122 -6.10 -18.09 5.45
C MET A 122 -7.53 -17.69 5.83
N ARG A 123 -7.72 -17.01 6.97
CA ARG A 123 -9.04 -16.55 7.41
C ARG A 123 -9.68 -15.56 6.42
N LEU A 124 -8.89 -14.61 5.93
CA LEU A 124 -9.32 -13.69 4.87
C LEU A 124 -9.72 -14.44 3.59
N TYR A 125 -9.12 -15.60 3.30
CA TYR A 125 -9.53 -16.43 2.17
C TYR A 125 -10.86 -17.15 2.39
N THR A 126 -11.01 -17.83 3.54
CA THR A 126 -12.17 -18.66 3.87
C THR A 126 -13.49 -17.89 3.99
N ASP A 127 -13.46 -16.63 4.44
CA ASP A 127 -14.70 -15.86 4.60
C ASP A 127 -15.41 -15.59 3.26
N VAL A 128 -14.67 -15.52 2.14
CA VAL A 128 -15.29 -15.29 0.82
C VAL A 128 -15.85 -16.54 0.20
N GLU A 129 -15.24 -17.71 0.42
CA GLU A 129 -15.86 -18.97 0.00
C GLU A 129 -17.23 -19.15 0.67
N ARG A 130 -17.41 -18.67 1.91
CA ARG A 130 -18.70 -18.70 2.61
C ARG A 130 -19.71 -17.69 2.05
N THR A 131 -19.25 -16.51 1.64
CA THR A 131 -20.13 -15.49 1.05
C THR A 131 -20.52 -15.85 -0.39
N GLU A 132 -19.62 -16.42 -1.19
CA GLU A 132 -19.87 -16.86 -2.57
C GLU A 132 -20.64 -18.17 -2.65
N ALA A 133 -20.47 -19.09 -1.70
CA ALA A 133 -21.25 -20.34 -1.65
C ALA A 133 -22.74 -20.13 -1.31
N GLY A 134 -23.14 -18.90 -0.99
CA GLY A 134 -24.50 -18.56 -0.58
C GLY A 134 -24.83 -19.12 0.81
N SER A 135 -25.59 -18.37 1.59
CA SER A 135 -26.29 -18.97 2.73
C SER A 135 -27.15 -20.11 2.18
N LEU A 136 -26.96 -21.34 2.70
CA LEU A 136 -27.85 -22.47 2.45
C LEU A 136 -29.27 -22.03 2.82
N GLN A 137 -30.08 -21.64 1.83
CA GLN A 137 -31.52 -21.52 2.00
C GLN A 137 -32.07 -22.93 2.05
N VAL A 138 -32.13 -23.47 3.27
CA VAL A 138 -32.84 -24.71 3.53
C VAL A 138 -34.32 -24.38 3.45
N ASP A 139 -34.91 -24.62 2.28
CA ASP A 139 -36.35 -24.54 2.07
C ASP A 139 -36.99 -25.72 2.80
N TRP A 140 -37.36 -25.51 4.05
CA TRP A 140 -38.16 -26.46 4.81
C TRP A 140 -39.56 -26.45 4.20
N GLN A 141 -39.81 -27.35 3.24
CA GLN A 141 -41.19 -27.61 2.81
C GLN A 141 -42.00 -28.05 4.04
N ALA A 142 -42.94 -27.20 4.44
CA ALA A 142 -43.90 -27.49 5.49
C ALA A 142 -44.76 -28.68 5.06
N VAL A 143 -44.76 -29.72 5.89
CA VAL A 143 -45.71 -30.85 5.85
C VAL A 143 -47.09 -30.36 6.28
#